data_AF-A0A317ELX8-F1
#
_entry.id   AF-A0A317ELX8-F1
#
_cell.length_a   1.000
_cell.length_b   1.000
_cell.length_c   1.000
_cell.angle_alpha   90.00
_cell.angle_beta   90.00
_cell.angle_gamma   90.00
#
_symmetry.space_group_name_H-M   'P 1'
#
loop_
_entity.id
_entity.type
_entity.pdbx_description
1 polymer ?
#
loop_
_entity_poly.entity_id
_entity_poly.type
_entity_poly.pdbx_seq_one_letter_code
_entity_poly.pdbx_strand_id
1 'polypeptide(L)'
;MNIQVFLISILIFLSTHLETTPPIKVLRNTTSRDFFKDTKYVHTAWLGFLQSKDSKKLISNVPMFIYDNKADGYGKIVCVPKSLEGWNAKFKGKTKAEKISIGRTLFNGILNNSIGDNNFTIYTFFTNTNELDNTADLQKGSYPKFPSTVYIYEKTGTKWNLVTQKAVRTVAEYSDLQFKIAKGL
;
A
#
# COMPACT_ATOMS: atom_id res chain seq x y z
N MET A 1 -71.57 17.83 8.36
CA MET A 1 -70.76 18.60 9.32
C MET A 1 -69.47 17.81 9.56
N ASN A 2 -68.33 18.51 9.53
CA ASN A 2 -66.99 18.02 9.16
C ASN A 2 -66.46 16.78 9.92
N ILE A 3 -65.98 15.77 9.17
CA ILE A 3 -65.09 14.71 9.66
C ILE A 3 -63.68 15.05 9.16
N GLN A 4 -62.84 15.49 10.10
CA GLN A 4 -61.47 15.92 9.86
C GLN A 4 -60.56 14.68 9.83
N VAL A 5 -60.03 14.35 8.65
CA VAL A 5 -59.06 13.28 8.44
C VAL A 5 -57.68 13.80 8.85
N PHE A 6 -57.09 13.24 9.91
CA PHE A 6 -55.68 13.47 10.27
C PHE A 6 -54.82 12.38 9.63
N LEU A 7 -54.06 12.75 8.59
CA LEU A 7 -52.93 11.99 8.07
C LEU A 7 -51.68 12.37 8.87
N ILE A 8 -51.14 11.43 9.64
CA ILE A 8 -49.81 11.55 10.26
C ILE A 8 -48.81 10.87 9.32
N SER A 9 -48.09 11.68 8.54
CA SER A 9 -46.92 11.23 7.78
C SER A 9 -45.69 11.26 8.68
N ILE A 10 -45.25 10.09 9.15
CA ILE A 10 -43.96 9.93 9.86
C ILE A 10 -42.85 9.88 8.81
N LEU A 11 -42.13 10.99 8.63
CA LEU A 11 -40.85 11.01 7.91
C LEU A 11 -39.76 10.47 8.85
N ILE A 12 -39.29 9.26 8.59
CA ILE A 12 -38.07 8.73 9.22
C ILE A 12 -36.88 9.30 8.45
N PHE A 13 -36.25 10.34 9.02
CA PHE A 13 -34.94 10.82 8.55
C PHE A 13 -33.86 9.84 9.00
N LEU A 14 -33.49 8.93 8.10
CA LEU A 14 -32.33 8.07 8.25
C LEU A 14 -31.07 8.92 8.05
N SER A 15 -30.52 9.49 9.12
CA SER A 15 -29.20 10.14 9.09
C SER A 15 -28.12 9.07 8.91
N THR A 16 -27.68 8.89 7.68
CA THR A 16 -26.43 8.16 7.39
C THR A 16 -25.27 9.04 7.84
N HIS A 17 -24.73 8.78 9.02
CA HIS A 17 -23.42 9.30 9.41
C HIS A 17 -22.38 8.76 8.43
N LEU A 18 -21.99 9.58 7.44
CA LEU A 18 -20.74 9.38 6.72
C LEU A 18 -19.60 9.63 7.72
N GLU A 19 -19.08 8.55 8.31
CA GLU A 19 -17.80 8.59 9.00
C GLU A 19 -16.74 9.03 7.98
N THR A 20 -16.39 10.31 8.05
CA THR A 20 -15.33 10.91 7.25
C THR A 20 -14.04 10.53 7.96
N THR A 21 -13.34 9.51 7.44
CA THR A 21 -12.02 9.13 7.93
C THR A 21 -11.13 10.38 7.91
N PRO A 22 -10.52 10.78 9.04
CA PRO A 22 -9.71 12.00 9.07
C PRO A 22 -8.51 11.85 8.13
N PRO A 23 -8.14 12.91 7.39
CA PRO A 23 -7.02 12.87 6.46
C PRO A 23 -5.73 12.53 7.20
N ILE A 24 -4.92 11.64 6.61
CA ILE A 24 -3.64 11.20 7.16
C ILE A 24 -2.72 12.42 7.33
N LYS A 25 -2.46 12.82 8.59
CA LYS A 25 -1.47 13.85 8.92
C LYS A 25 -0.07 13.29 8.70
N VAL A 26 0.61 13.76 7.64
CA VAL A 26 2.01 13.45 7.33
C VAL A 26 2.91 13.99 8.43
N LEU A 27 3.46 13.12 9.28
CA LEU A 27 4.44 13.50 10.31
C LEU A 27 5.83 13.61 9.65
N ARG A 28 6.21 14.81 9.21
CA ARG A 28 7.53 15.09 8.58
C ARG A 28 8.67 15.04 9.62
N ASN A 29 9.01 13.86 10.13
CA ASN A 29 10.22 13.65 10.90
C ASN A 29 11.34 13.21 9.95
N THR A 30 12.44 13.96 9.90
CA THR A 30 13.48 13.91 8.87
C THR A 30 14.53 12.83 9.11
N THR A 31 14.14 11.61 9.49
CA THR A 31 15.04 10.47 9.36
C THR A 31 15.10 10.14 7.87
N SER A 32 16.13 10.64 7.16
CA SER A 32 16.25 10.50 5.71
C SER A 32 16.59 9.05 5.34
N ARG A 33 15.57 8.21 5.36
CA ARG A 33 15.66 6.84 4.86
C ARG A 33 15.58 6.90 3.34
N ASP A 34 16.48 6.24 2.64
CA ASP A 34 16.35 6.07 1.19
C ASP A 34 16.49 4.60 0.83
N PHE A 35 15.34 3.97 0.60
CA PHE A 35 15.27 2.54 0.29
C PHE A 35 15.86 2.19 -1.07
N PHE A 36 16.10 3.17 -1.94
CA PHE A 36 16.71 2.97 -3.25
C PHE A 36 18.19 3.34 -3.30
N LYS A 37 18.75 3.92 -2.23
CA LYS A 37 20.18 4.24 -2.17
C LYS A 37 21.05 2.99 -2.27
N ASP A 38 20.67 1.94 -1.54
CA ASP A 38 21.35 0.64 -1.55
C ASP A 38 20.50 -0.39 -2.30
N THR A 39 20.44 -0.25 -3.63
CA THR A 39 19.61 -1.09 -4.51
C THR A 39 19.89 -2.59 -4.38
N LYS A 40 21.07 -3.00 -3.87
CA LYS A 40 21.39 -4.40 -3.54
C LYS A 40 20.43 -5.03 -2.52
N TYR A 41 19.78 -4.23 -1.69
CA TYR A 41 18.76 -4.70 -0.74
C TYR A 41 17.36 -4.70 -1.33
N VAL A 42 17.16 -4.13 -2.53
CA VAL A 42 15.88 -4.13 -3.23
C VAL A 42 15.86 -5.27 -4.24
N HIS A 43 14.99 -6.25 -4.01
CA HIS A 43 14.88 -7.42 -4.86
C HIS A 43 13.43 -7.87 -5.02
N THR A 44 13.22 -8.95 -5.80
CA THR A 44 11.91 -9.56 -6.07
C THR A 44 10.89 -8.55 -6.59
N ALA A 45 10.79 -8.43 -7.91
CA ALA A 45 9.79 -7.61 -8.57
C ALA A 45 8.63 -8.45 -9.09
N TRP A 46 7.41 -8.09 -8.70
CA TRP A 46 6.21 -8.72 -9.23
C TRP A 46 5.05 -7.73 -9.36
N LEU A 47 4.03 -8.17 -10.10
CA LEU A 47 2.76 -7.47 -10.19
C LEU A 47 1.79 -8.12 -9.20
N GLY A 48 1.59 -7.47 -8.07
CA GLY A 48 0.77 -7.96 -6.97
C GLY A 48 -0.66 -7.43 -7.01
N PHE A 49 -1.40 -7.76 -5.95
CA PHE A 49 -2.70 -7.19 -5.64
C PHE A 49 -2.74 -6.66 -4.21
N LEU A 50 -3.52 -5.62 -3.98
CA LEU A 50 -3.85 -5.08 -2.66
C LEU A 50 -5.32 -5.37 -2.40
N GLN A 51 -5.66 -5.91 -1.24
CA GLN A 51 -7.02 -6.36 -0.93
C GLN A 51 -7.50 -5.74 0.39
N SER A 52 -8.72 -5.20 0.36
CA SER A 52 -9.45 -4.80 1.57
C SER A 52 -9.90 -6.02 2.36
N LYS A 53 -9.76 -5.95 3.69
CA LYS A 53 -10.30 -6.96 4.60
C LYS A 53 -11.83 -7.03 4.55
N ASP A 54 -12.48 -5.89 4.39
CA ASP A 54 -13.93 -5.78 4.64
C ASP A 54 -14.78 -5.93 3.36
N SER A 55 -14.28 -5.48 2.21
CA SER A 55 -15.14 -5.27 1.03
C SER A 55 -14.83 -6.18 -0.16
N LYS A 56 -13.93 -7.16 -0.04
CA LYS A 56 -13.35 -7.97 -1.15
C LYS A 56 -12.79 -7.15 -2.33
N LYS A 57 -12.70 -5.83 -2.19
CA LYS A 57 -12.19 -4.93 -3.24
C LYS A 57 -10.70 -5.17 -3.37
N LEU A 58 -10.22 -5.16 -4.61
CA LEU A 58 -8.81 -5.35 -4.91
C LEU A 58 -8.30 -4.30 -5.90
N ILE A 59 -7.02 -3.96 -5.75
CA ILE A 59 -6.24 -3.23 -6.74
C ILE A 59 -5.24 -4.23 -7.31
N SER A 60 -5.31 -4.52 -8.61
CA SER A 60 -4.47 -5.53 -9.27
C SER A 60 -3.35 -4.92 -10.10
N ASN A 61 -2.42 -5.78 -10.52
CA ASN A 61 -1.24 -5.45 -11.33
C ASN A 61 -0.38 -4.34 -10.72
N VAL A 62 -0.34 -4.22 -9.40
CA VAL A 62 0.43 -3.20 -8.69
C VAL A 62 1.89 -3.64 -8.64
N PRO A 63 2.85 -2.86 -9.18
CA PRO A 63 4.27 -3.18 -9.04
C PRO A 63 4.67 -3.17 -7.56
N MET A 64 5.26 -4.27 -7.12
CA MET A 64 5.71 -4.47 -5.75
C MET A 64 7.15 -4.98 -5.73
N PHE A 65 7.90 -4.52 -4.72
CA PHE A 65 9.29 -4.89 -4.48
C PHE A 65 9.50 -5.18 -3.00
N ILE A 66 10.55 -5.96 -2.71
CA ILE A 66 11.02 -6.15 -1.34
C ILE A 66 12.31 -5.35 -1.15
N TYR A 67 12.36 -4.57 -0.08
CA TYR A 67 13.58 -4.11 0.55
C TYR A 67 13.87 -5.04 1.72
N ASP A 68 15.04 -5.68 1.76
CA ASP A 68 15.45 -6.53 2.87
C ASP A 68 16.92 -6.26 3.20
N ASN A 69 17.12 -5.57 4.31
CA ASN A 69 18.42 -5.32 4.88
C ASN A 69 18.42 -5.85 6.31
N LYS A 70 19.06 -7.00 6.53
CA LYS A 70 19.08 -7.68 7.84
C LYS A 70 19.58 -6.80 8.99
N ALA A 71 20.42 -5.81 8.73
CA ALA A 71 20.91 -4.89 9.75
C ALA A 71 19.90 -3.80 10.15
N ASP A 72 18.89 -3.56 9.31
CA ASP A 72 18.04 -2.38 9.37
C ASP A 72 16.55 -2.76 9.44
N GLY A 73 16.08 -3.51 8.45
CA GLY A 73 14.74 -4.08 8.48
C GLY A 73 14.25 -4.57 7.13
N TYR A 74 12.94 -4.81 7.08
CA TYR A 74 12.21 -5.26 5.91
C TYR A 74 11.23 -4.18 5.47
N GLY A 75 11.11 -3.95 4.17
CA GLY A 75 10.14 -3.05 3.58
C GLY A 75 9.44 -3.67 2.39
N LYS A 76 8.11 -3.63 2.37
CA LYS A 76 7.35 -3.89 1.15
C LYS A 76 7.12 -2.58 0.42
N ILE A 77 7.75 -2.41 -0.75
CA ILE A 77 7.58 -1.24 -1.60
C ILE A 77 6.39 -1.48 -2.53
N VAL A 78 5.45 -0.55 -2.57
CA VAL A 78 4.20 -0.64 -3.32
C VAL A 78 4.06 0.59 -4.21
N CYS A 79 4.01 0.39 -5.52
CA CYS A 79 3.91 1.47 -6.50
C CYS A 79 2.46 1.58 -7.00
N VAL A 80 1.67 2.43 -6.35
CA VAL A 80 0.24 2.57 -6.64
C VAL A 80 0.07 3.40 -7.92
N PRO A 81 -0.55 2.87 -8.99
CA PRO A 81 -0.78 3.63 -10.20
C PRO A 81 -1.71 4.82 -9.94
N LYS A 82 -1.38 6.00 -10.45
CA LYS A 82 -2.22 7.21 -10.30
C LYS A 82 -3.58 7.10 -11.01
N SER A 83 -3.67 6.28 -12.07
CA SER A 83 -4.92 5.96 -12.77
C SER A 83 -5.08 4.44 -12.90
N LEU A 84 -5.98 3.86 -12.10
CA LEU A 84 -6.19 2.40 -12.06
C LEU A 84 -6.84 1.85 -13.33
N GLU A 85 -7.76 2.59 -13.94
CA GLU A 85 -8.48 2.17 -15.15
C GLU A 85 -7.51 2.05 -16.34
N GLY A 86 -6.80 3.15 -16.63
CA GLY A 86 -5.79 3.16 -17.70
C GLY A 86 -4.64 2.20 -17.42
N TRP A 87 -4.30 1.98 -16.15
CA TRP A 87 -3.28 1.00 -15.77
C TRP A 87 -3.71 -0.43 -16.08
N ASN A 88 -4.87 -0.86 -15.60
CA ASN A 88 -5.33 -2.24 -15.78
C ASN A 88 -5.59 -2.59 -17.25
N ALA A 89 -6.00 -1.62 -18.07
CA ALA A 89 -6.15 -1.80 -19.52
C ALA A 89 -4.85 -2.29 -20.18
N LYS A 90 -3.66 -1.85 -19.71
CA LYS A 90 -2.35 -2.26 -20.26
C LYS A 90 -2.05 -3.76 -20.06
N PHE A 91 -2.74 -4.42 -19.14
CA PHE A 91 -2.54 -5.83 -18.80
C PHE A 91 -3.64 -6.74 -19.36
N LYS A 92 -4.65 -6.19 -20.02
CA LYS A 92 -5.73 -6.98 -20.64
C LYS A 92 -5.14 -7.82 -21.77
N GLY A 93 -5.44 -9.13 -21.77
CA GLY A 93 -4.93 -10.08 -22.76
C GLY A 93 -3.45 -10.45 -22.61
N LYS A 94 -2.73 -9.92 -21.61
CA LYS A 94 -1.31 -10.24 -21.37
C LYS A 94 -1.15 -11.59 -20.67
N THR A 95 -0.26 -12.41 -21.22
CA THR A 95 0.17 -13.69 -20.66
C THR A 95 1.00 -13.49 -19.38
N LYS A 96 1.18 -14.56 -18.60
CA LYS A 96 2.04 -14.53 -17.40
C LYS A 96 3.48 -14.13 -17.73
N ALA A 97 4.04 -14.63 -18.83
CA ALA A 97 5.40 -14.31 -19.25
C ALA A 97 5.56 -12.82 -19.62
N GLU A 98 4.61 -12.25 -20.35
CA GLU A 98 4.59 -10.82 -20.66
C GLU A 98 4.48 -9.97 -19.39
N LYS A 99 3.62 -10.36 -18.45
CA LYS A 99 3.48 -9.67 -17.16
C LYS A 99 4.77 -9.68 -16.35
N ILE A 100 5.52 -10.80 -16.37
CA ILE A 100 6.84 -10.89 -15.73
C ILE A 100 7.83 -9.94 -16.41
N SER A 101 7.86 -9.91 -17.75
CA SER A 101 8.73 -9.00 -18.52
C SER A 101 8.43 -7.52 -18.22
N ILE A 102 7.15 -7.16 -18.19
CA ILE A 102 6.69 -5.81 -17.80
C ILE A 102 7.13 -5.50 -16.37
N GLY A 103 6.94 -6.44 -15.43
CA GLY A 103 7.36 -6.28 -14.03
C GLY A 103 8.85 -5.99 -13.88
N ARG A 104 9.71 -6.69 -14.63
CA ARG A 104 11.17 -6.45 -14.65
C ARG A 104 11.51 -5.06 -15.21
N THR A 105 10.83 -4.65 -16.27
CA THR A 105 11.03 -3.31 -16.87
C THR A 105 10.65 -2.21 -15.89
N LEU A 106 9.50 -2.37 -15.22
CA LEU A 106 9.03 -1.43 -14.20
C LEU A 106 9.99 -1.36 -13.01
N PHE A 107 10.50 -2.50 -12.54
CA PHE A 107 11.50 -2.55 -11.48
C PHE A 107 12.73 -1.70 -11.79
N ASN A 108 13.36 -1.96 -12.93
CA ASN A 108 14.55 -1.21 -13.35
C ASN A 108 14.23 0.27 -13.52
N GLY A 109 13.08 0.60 -14.13
CA GLY A 109 12.66 1.97 -14.35
C GLY A 109 12.34 2.73 -13.06
N ILE A 110 11.78 2.07 -12.05
CA ILE A 110 11.46 2.68 -10.76
C ILE A 110 12.72 2.89 -9.93
N LEU A 111 13.62 1.90 -9.90
CA LEU A 111 14.89 2.03 -9.19
C LEU A 111 15.79 3.13 -9.74
N ASN A 112 15.86 3.27 -11.06
CA ASN A 112 16.68 4.31 -11.69
C ASN A 112 15.95 5.67 -11.85
N ASN A 113 14.73 5.81 -11.31
CA ASN A 113 13.88 6.99 -11.42
C ASN A 113 13.45 7.38 -12.86
N SER A 114 13.64 6.54 -13.88
CA SER A 114 13.12 6.80 -15.23
C SER A 114 11.60 6.58 -15.34
N ILE A 115 11.04 5.75 -14.46
CA ILE A 115 9.61 5.52 -14.28
C ILE A 115 9.30 5.79 -12.81
N GLY A 116 8.73 6.94 -12.49
CA GLY A 116 8.52 7.33 -11.09
C GLY A 116 7.21 8.04 -10.87
N ASP A 117 7.32 9.16 -10.17
CA ASP A 117 6.22 9.92 -9.57
C ASP A 117 5.16 10.37 -10.58
N ASN A 118 5.48 10.46 -11.88
CA ASN A 118 4.49 10.80 -12.90
C ASN A 118 3.45 9.68 -13.11
N ASN A 119 3.82 8.43 -12.87
CA ASN A 119 2.96 7.26 -13.11
C ASN A 119 2.42 6.64 -11.81
N PHE A 120 3.19 6.75 -10.73
CA PHE A 120 2.92 6.06 -9.47
C PHE A 120 3.01 7.00 -8.27
N THR A 121 2.23 6.69 -7.25
CA THR A 121 2.54 7.07 -5.87
C THR A 121 3.23 5.87 -5.22
N ILE A 122 4.46 6.06 -4.74
CA ILE A 122 5.30 4.96 -4.27
C ILE A 122 5.38 5.02 -2.75
N TYR A 123 4.92 3.95 -2.11
CA TYR A 123 4.98 3.78 -0.66
C TYR A 123 5.94 2.67 -0.28
N THR A 124 6.47 2.72 0.94
CA THR A 124 7.00 1.52 1.58
C THR A 124 6.29 1.27 2.91
N PHE A 125 6.10 0.00 3.21
CA PHE A 125 5.62 -0.50 4.50
C PHE A 125 6.78 -1.19 5.18
N PHE A 126 7.45 -0.46 6.06
CA PHE A 126 8.72 -0.85 6.67
C PHE A 126 8.54 -1.32 8.10
N THR A 127 9.31 -2.33 8.48
CA THR A 127 9.35 -2.92 9.82
C THR A 127 10.81 -3.13 10.21
N ASN A 128 11.17 -2.68 11.41
CA ASN A 128 12.55 -2.77 11.91
C ASN A 128 12.95 -4.23 12.16
N THR A 129 14.25 -4.54 12.06
CA THR A 129 14.78 -5.91 12.25
C THR A 129 14.32 -6.60 13.54
N ASN A 130 14.19 -5.88 14.66
CA ASN A 130 13.75 -6.46 15.93
C ASN A 130 12.29 -6.95 15.92
N GLU A 131 11.50 -6.52 14.94
CA GLU A 131 10.09 -6.87 14.72
C GLU A 131 9.91 -7.84 13.54
N LEU A 132 10.98 -8.49 13.07
CA LEU A 132 10.93 -9.48 12.00
C LEU A 132 10.97 -10.91 12.57
N ASP A 133 10.31 -11.83 11.88
CA ASP A 133 10.46 -13.25 12.14
C ASP A 133 11.81 -13.72 11.60
N ASN A 134 12.74 -13.96 12.52
CA ASN A 134 13.99 -14.65 12.23
C ASN A 134 13.72 -16.14 12.15
N THR A 135 13.07 -16.61 11.08
CA THR A 135 13.12 -18.05 10.81
C THR A 135 14.57 -18.45 10.51
N ALA A 136 15.05 -19.54 11.11
CA ALA A 136 16.42 -20.03 10.92
C ALA A 136 16.74 -20.44 9.46
N ASP A 137 15.70 -20.50 8.62
CA ASP A 137 15.79 -20.78 7.20
C ASP A 137 16.12 -19.48 6.44
N LEU A 138 17.41 -19.19 6.29
CA LEU A 138 17.95 -18.02 5.60
C LEU A 138 17.46 -17.87 4.14
N GLN A 139 16.82 -18.90 3.56
CA GLN A 139 16.23 -18.86 2.22
C GLN A 139 14.82 -18.29 2.19
N LYS A 140 14.11 -18.28 3.33
CA LYS A 140 12.82 -17.60 3.49
C LYS A 140 13.14 -16.21 4.01
N GLY A 141 13.15 -15.22 3.11
CA GLY A 141 13.51 -13.83 3.41
C GLY A 141 12.76 -13.26 4.63
N SER A 142 13.20 -12.09 5.10
CA SER A 142 12.60 -11.51 6.31
C SER A 142 11.13 -11.11 6.09
N TYR A 143 10.29 -11.33 7.10
CA TYR A 143 8.90 -10.86 7.12
C TYR A 143 8.55 -10.26 8.48
N PRO A 144 7.61 -9.30 8.54
CA PRO A 144 7.12 -8.78 9.81
C PRO A 144 6.51 -9.90 10.66
N LYS A 145 6.96 -10.03 11.91
CA LYS A 145 6.23 -10.82 12.90
C LYS A 145 5.04 -9.98 13.38
N PHE A 146 3.93 -10.61 13.73
CA PHE A 146 2.77 -9.89 14.25
C PHE A 146 2.53 -10.25 15.72
N PRO A 147 2.25 -9.28 16.60
CA PRO A 147 2.10 -7.85 16.32
C PRO A 147 3.42 -7.13 16.01
N SER A 148 3.38 -6.09 15.17
CA SER A 148 4.53 -5.23 14.83
C SER A 148 4.12 -3.80 14.50
N THR A 149 5.08 -2.88 14.61
CA THR A 149 4.96 -1.51 14.14
C THR A 149 5.39 -1.41 12.68
N VAL A 150 4.50 -0.88 11.86
CA VAL A 150 4.74 -0.62 10.43
C VAL A 150 4.89 0.88 10.22
N TYR A 151 6.05 1.27 9.71
CA TYR A 151 6.40 2.64 9.31
C TYR A 151 6.09 2.81 7.83
N ILE A 152 5.24 3.78 7.51
CA ILE A 152 4.79 4.02 6.14
C ILE A 152 5.50 5.25 5.63
N TYR A 153 6.32 5.06 4.58
CA TYR A 153 7.00 6.15 3.90
C TYR A 153 6.40 6.36 2.52
N GLU A 154 6.36 7.59 2.05
CA GLU A 154 6.04 7.97 0.67
C GLU A 154 7.28 8.54 0.00
N LYS A 155 7.55 8.10 -1.22
CA LYS A 155 8.62 8.64 -2.05
C LYS A 155 8.12 9.88 -2.81
N THR A 156 8.88 10.97 -2.74
CA THR A 156 8.67 12.21 -3.48
C THR A 156 10.01 12.66 -4.06
N GLY A 157 10.13 12.67 -5.38
CA GLY A 157 11.41 12.80 -6.07
C GLY A 157 12.37 11.71 -5.64
N THR A 158 13.55 12.06 -5.18
CA THR A 158 14.55 11.13 -4.64
C THR A 158 14.44 10.92 -3.13
N LYS A 159 13.47 11.55 -2.46
CA LYS A 159 13.36 11.54 -1.00
C LYS A 159 12.24 10.63 -0.55
N TRP A 160 12.42 9.96 0.59
CA TRP A 160 11.33 9.29 1.29
C TRP A 160 10.95 10.07 2.53
N ASN A 161 9.65 10.26 2.70
CA ASN A 161 9.07 11.00 3.80
C ASN A 161 8.26 10.02 4.64
N LEU A 162 8.50 9.98 5.96
CA LEU A 162 7.62 9.26 6.86
C LEU A 162 6.24 9.92 6.81
N VAL A 163 5.21 9.13 6.51
CA VAL A 163 3.82 9.59 6.45
C VAL A 163 3.12 9.29 7.77
N THR A 164 3.21 8.04 8.22
CA THR A 164 2.59 7.57 9.46
C THR A 164 3.29 6.31 9.96
N GLN A 165 3.01 5.93 11.20
CA GLN A 165 3.30 4.59 11.73
C GLN A 165 2.02 3.97 12.31
N LYS A 166 1.88 2.66 12.22
CA LYS A 166 0.71 1.92 12.72
C LYS A 166 1.15 0.61 13.36
N ALA A 167 0.60 0.31 14.54
CA ALA A 167 0.68 -1.03 15.11
C ALA A 167 -0.29 -1.94 14.37
N VAL A 168 0.19 -3.10 13.93
CA VAL A 168 -0.56 -4.09 13.17
C VAL A 168 -0.47 -5.42 13.90
N ARG A 169 -1.60 -6.08 14.12
CA ARG A 169 -1.69 -7.29 14.96
C ARG A 169 -1.76 -8.57 14.15
N THR A 170 -2.11 -8.49 12.87
CA THR A 170 -2.31 -9.65 12.01
C THR A 170 -1.89 -9.37 10.57
N VAL A 171 -1.62 -10.44 9.82
CA VAL A 171 -1.38 -10.38 8.37
C VAL A 171 -2.56 -9.72 7.64
N ALA A 172 -3.81 -9.98 8.08
CA ALA A 172 -5.00 -9.41 7.46
C ALA A 172 -5.07 -7.88 7.64
N GLU A 173 -4.74 -7.38 8.84
CA GLU A 173 -4.64 -5.94 9.08
C GLU A 173 -3.49 -5.30 8.29
N TYR A 174 -2.38 -6.01 8.11
CA TYR A 174 -1.26 -5.54 7.28
C TYR A 174 -1.66 -5.38 5.81
N SER A 175 -2.40 -6.35 5.27
CA SER A 175 -2.94 -6.29 3.90
C SER A 175 -3.93 -5.14 3.74
N ASP A 176 -4.84 -4.98 4.70
CA ASP A 176 -5.84 -3.93 4.68
C ASP A 176 -5.23 -2.53 4.81
N LEU A 177 -4.19 -2.38 5.65
CA LEU A 177 -3.42 -1.15 5.75
C LEU A 177 -2.82 -0.74 4.40
N GLN A 178 -2.22 -1.68 3.67
CA GLN A 178 -1.67 -1.39 2.34
C GLN A 178 -2.76 -0.95 1.36
N PHE A 179 -3.93 -1.59 1.41
CA PHE A 179 -5.07 -1.22 0.58
C PHE A 179 -5.60 0.18 0.91
N LYS A 180 -5.77 0.51 2.19
CA LYS A 180 -6.26 1.81 2.67
C LYS A 180 -5.33 2.95 2.26
N ILE A 181 -4.02 2.80 2.52
CA ILE A 181 -3.01 3.76 2.09
C ILE A 181 -3.01 3.94 0.57
N ALA A 182 -3.11 2.86 -0.20
CA ALA A 182 -3.18 2.94 -1.66
C ALA A 182 -4.44 3.65 -2.19
N LYS A 183 -5.52 3.71 -1.40
CA LYS A 183 -6.74 4.46 -1.71
C LYS A 183 -6.73 5.89 -1.16
N GLY A 184 -5.72 6.28 -0.39
CA GLY A 184 -5.69 7.57 0.31
C GLY A 184 -6.67 7.62 1.49
N LEU A 185 -6.96 6.48 2.12
CA LEU A 185 -7.88 6.31 3.25
C LEU A 185 -7.15 6.11 4.57
#